data_AF-A0A369XZJ1-F1
#
_entry.id   AF-A0A369XZJ1-F1
#
_cell.length_a   1.000
_cell.length_b   1.000
_cell.length_c   1.000
_cell.angle_alpha   90.00
_cell.angle_beta   90.00
_cell.angle_gamma   90.00
#
_symmetry.space_group_name_H-M   'P 1'
#
loop_
_entity.id
_entity.type
_entity.pdbx_description
1 polymer ?
#
loop_
_entity_poly.entity_id
_entity_poly.type
_entity_poly.pdbx_seq_one_letter_code
_entity_poly.pdbx_strand_id
1 'polypeptide(L)'
;MKGEDQLKQELDDFKKEKDRISNIVGQIGGSKGNSNNNLINIAFFGILFALIIFGGVLKKISLEIEIAAAILLVVLKIAWMVHEAQKVSHFQFWILNSLEFRINEMNKKVRNIEKTLKKMEDNGASKVDEEKTDI
;
A
#
# COMPACT_ATOMS: atom_id res chain seq x y z
N MET A 1 5.72 -37.64 -13.02
CA MET A 1 7.06 -37.04 -13.14
C MET A 1 7.07 -35.72 -13.92
N LYS A 2 6.91 -35.64 -15.26
CA LYS A 2 7.02 -34.35 -15.99
C LYS A 2 6.10 -33.21 -15.51
N GLY A 3 4.86 -33.51 -15.11
CA GLY A 3 3.92 -32.50 -14.60
C GLY A 3 4.21 -32.04 -13.16
N GLU A 4 4.83 -32.89 -12.34
CA GLU A 4 5.17 -32.58 -10.94
C GLU A 4 6.38 -31.64 -10.88
N ASP A 5 7.34 -31.82 -11.79
CA ASP A 5 8.51 -30.95 -11.91
C ASP A 5 8.13 -29.58 -12.51
N GLN A 6 7.19 -29.55 -13.47
CA GLN A 6 6.63 -28.29 -14.00
C GLN A 6 5.85 -27.51 -12.94
N LEU A 7 4.99 -28.17 -12.16
CA LEU A 7 4.26 -27.51 -11.08
C LEU A 7 5.20 -26.95 -10.01
N LYS A 8 6.26 -27.68 -9.66
CA LYS A 8 7.27 -27.20 -8.72
C LYS A 8 8.01 -25.98 -9.24
N GLN A 9 8.36 -25.97 -10.52
CA GLN A 9 9.03 -24.85 -11.15
C GLN A 9 8.15 -23.60 -11.19
N GLU A 10 6.89 -23.74 -11.57
CA GLU A 10 5.91 -22.64 -11.51
C GLU A 10 5.73 -22.12 -10.07
N LEU A 11 5.65 -23.03 -9.09
CA LEU A 11 5.48 -22.65 -7.68
C LEU A 11 6.67 -21.85 -7.14
N ASP A 12 7.89 -22.21 -7.52
CA ASP A 12 9.12 -21.48 -7.15
C ASP A 12 9.20 -20.11 -7.85
N ASP A 13 8.78 -20.02 -9.10
CA ASP A 13 8.70 -18.76 -9.83
C ASP A 13 7.64 -17.83 -9.20
N PHE A 14 6.49 -18.36 -8.79
CA PHE A 14 5.49 -17.61 -8.03
C PHE A 14 6.01 -17.10 -6.68
N LYS A 15 6.80 -17.91 -5.95
CA LYS A 15 7.42 -17.47 -4.69
C LYS A 15 8.43 -16.34 -4.92
N LYS A 16 9.26 -16.44 -5.95
CA LYS A 16 10.18 -15.36 -6.34
C LYS A 16 9.45 -14.08 -6.71
N GLU A 17 8.36 -14.19 -7.46
CA GLU A 17 7.53 -13.04 -7.84
C GLU A 17 6.91 -12.39 -6.58
N LYS A 18 6.36 -13.21 -5.68
CA LYS A 18 5.80 -12.77 -4.41
C LYS A 18 6.83 -12.08 -3.53
N ASP A 19 8.04 -12.63 -3.40
CA ASP A 19 9.10 -12.04 -2.59
C ASP A 19 9.60 -10.72 -3.19
N ARG A 20 9.68 -10.61 -4.52
CA ARG A 20 9.95 -9.34 -5.20
C ARG A 20 8.88 -8.30 -4.91
N ILE A 21 7.61 -8.66 -5.05
CA ILE A 21 6.49 -7.76 -4.75
C ILE A 21 6.53 -7.35 -3.28
N SER A 22 6.75 -8.30 -2.36
CA SER A 22 6.87 -8.01 -0.93
C SER A 22 8.04 -7.09 -0.60
N ASN A 23 9.17 -7.22 -1.30
CA ASN A 23 10.35 -6.38 -1.08
C ASN A 23 10.15 -4.97 -1.67
N ILE A 24 9.46 -4.84 -2.80
CA ILE A 24 9.06 -3.55 -3.39
C ILE A 24 8.05 -2.86 -2.46
N VAL A 25 7.01 -3.59 -2.02
CA VAL A 25 6.02 -3.13 -1.03
C VAL A 25 6.71 -2.72 0.29
N GLY A 26 7.66 -3.51 0.76
CA GLY A 26 8.43 -3.25 1.97
C GLY A 26 9.36 -2.03 1.85
N GLN A 27 10.00 -1.84 0.70
CA GLN A 27 10.85 -0.67 0.43
C GLN A 27 10.04 0.63 0.36
N ILE A 28 8.79 0.55 -0.10
CA ILE A 28 7.90 1.70 -0.18
C ILE A 28 7.18 1.96 1.16
N GLY A 29 6.91 0.90 1.94
CA GLY A 29 6.34 0.97 3.28
C GLY A 29 7.34 1.26 4.42
N GLY A 30 8.63 1.47 4.13
CA GLY A 30 9.61 1.95 5.10
C GLY A 30 10.58 0.91 5.69
N SER A 31 10.66 -0.31 5.14
CA SER A 31 11.54 -1.38 5.65
C SER A 31 13.04 -1.04 5.56
N LYS A 32 13.45 -0.18 4.62
CA LYS A 32 14.85 0.30 4.54
C LYS A 32 15.15 1.53 5.40
N GLY A 33 14.13 2.11 6.06
CA GLY A 33 14.21 3.39 6.79
C GLY A 33 14.32 3.29 8.31
N ASN A 34 14.35 2.08 8.89
CA ASN A 34 14.27 1.93 10.35
C ASN A 34 15.45 2.60 11.09
N SER A 35 16.67 2.58 10.53
CA SER A 35 17.81 3.30 11.12
C SER A 35 17.77 4.81 10.90
N ASN A 36 17.27 5.28 9.75
CA ASN A 36 17.24 6.71 9.44
C ASN A 36 16.15 7.45 10.24
N ASN A 37 14.98 6.82 10.41
CA ASN A 37 13.91 7.39 11.23
C ASN A 37 14.32 7.49 12.69
N ASN A 38 15.06 6.49 13.20
CA ASN A 38 15.57 6.53 14.58
C ASN A 38 16.65 7.61 14.75
N LEU A 39 17.55 7.77 13.77
CA LEU A 39 18.55 8.83 13.78
C LEU A 39 17.92 10.23 13.75
N ILE A 40 16.90 10.44 12.91
CA ILE A 40 16.16 11.71 12.84
C ILE A 40 15.45 11.98 14.17
N ASN A 41 14.79 10.98 14.75
CA ASN A 41 14.14 11.14 16.06
C ASN A 41 15.16 11.48 17.16
N ILE A 42 16.29 10.79 17.21
CA ILE A 42 17.39 11.08 18.15
C ILE A 42 17.91 12.52 17.97
N ALA A 43 18.07 12.99 16.73
CA ALA A 43 18.50 14.36 16.46
C ALA A 43 17.48 15.40 16.98
N PHE A 44 16.18 15.19 16.76
CA PHE A 44 15.13 16.06 17.30
C PHE A 44 15.11 16.07 18.83
N PHE A 45 15.24 14.91 19.48
CA PHE A 45 15.35 14.85 20.94
C PHE A 45 16.62 15.54 21.45
N GLY A 46 17.75 15.40 20.75
CA GLY A 46 19.00 16.08 21.09
C GLY A 46 18.90 17.60 21.02
N ILE A 47 18.27 18.13 19.97
CA ILE A 47 18.02 19.57 19.81
C ILE A 47 17.07 20.09 20.90
N LEU A 48 16.02 19.33 21.22
CA LEU A 48 15.09 19.70 22.29
C LEU A 48 15.80 19.76 23.66
N PHE A 49 16.63 18.75 23.96
CA PHE A 49 17.45 18.73 25.18
C PHE A 49 18.43 19.90 25.24
N ALA A 50 19.08 20.22 24.11
CA ALA A 50 19.99 21.36 24.03
C ALA A 50 19.26 22.68 24.33
N LEU A 51 18.04 22.87 23.81
CA LEU A 51 17.22 24.05 24.09
C LEU A 51 16.97 24.22 25.59
N ILE A 52 16.57 23.14 26.27
CA ILE A 52 16.31 23.14 27.73
C ILE A 52 17.57 23.46 28.54
N ILE A 53 18.73 22.91 28.15
CA ILE A 53 20.00 23.17 28.85
C ILE A 53 20.45 24.63 28.63
N PHE A 54 20.38 25.15 27.40
CA PHE A 54 20.81 26.51 27.07
C PHE A 54 19.89 27.60 27.61
N GLY A 55 18.57 27.38 27.58
CA GLY A 55 17.57 28.30 28.11
C GLY A 55 17.43 28.21 29.62
N GLY A 56 17.24 26.99 30.16
CA GLY A 56 16.99 26.77 31.58
C GLY A 56 18.23 26.85 32.48
N VAL A 57 19.27 26.07 32.18
CA VAL A 57 20.45 25.92 33.07
C VAL A 57 21.45 27.07 32.87
N LEU A 58 21.75 27.39 31.61
CA LEU A 58 22.74 28.41 31.27
C LEU A 58 22.16 29.83 31.29
N LYS A 59 20.82 30.00 31.28
CA LYS A 59 20.09 31.29 31.18
C LYS A 59 20.70 32.26 30.16
N LYS A 60 21.33 31.73 29.11
CA LYS A 60 22.04 32.52 28.10
C LYS A 60 21.09 33.18 27.09
N ILE A 61 19.85 32.71 27.03
CA ILE A 61 18.83 33.10 26.06
C ILE A 61 17.59 33.61 26.82
N SER A 62 16.92 34.63 26.26
CA SER A 62 15.64 35.13 26.79
C SER A 62 14.54 34.09 26.63
N LEU A 63 13.68 33.96 27.65
CA LEU A 63 12.61 32.96 27.72
C LEU A 63 11.63 33.07 26.54
N GLU A 64 11.40 34.27 26.02
CA GLU A 64 10.55 34.51 24.85
C GLU A 64 11.10 33.84 23.57
N ILE A 65 12.43 33.91 23.37
CA ILE A 65 13.11 33.32 22.22
C ILE A 65 13.11 31.79 22.33
N GLU A 66 13.27 31.26 23.55
CA GLU A 66 13.23 29.82 23.81
C GLU A 66 11.86 29.22 23.47
N ILE A 67 10.77 29.85 23.95
CA ILE A 67 9.41 29.40 23.64
C ILE A 67 9.15 29.49 22.13
N ALA A 68 9.53 30.60 21.48
CA ALA A 68 9.38 30.74 20.04
C ALA A 68 10.14 29.67 19.24
N ALA A 69 11.38 29.36 19.64
CA ALA A 69 12.20 28.32 19.03
C ALA A 69 11.62 26.91 19.25
N ALA A 70 11.08 26.63 20.44
CA ALA A 70 10.42 25.36 20.74
C ALA A 70 9.17 25.15 19.87
N ILE A 71 8.32 26.17 19.73
CA ILE A 71 7.13 26.11 18.87
C ILE A 71 7.53 25.88 17.41
N LEU A 72 8.53 26.61 16.92
CA LEU A 72 9.04 26.45 15.55
C LEU A 72 9.53 25.03 15.28
N LEU A 73 10.28 24.45 16.23
CA LEU A 73 10.75 23.06 16.16
C LEU A 73 9.61 22.05 16.07
N VAL A 74 8.56 22.24 16.87
CA VAL A 74 7.37 21.36 16.85
C VAL A 74 6.66 21.44 15.49
N VAL A 75 6.46 22.64 14.96
CA VAL A 75 5.84 22.81 13.63
C VAL A 75 6.68 22.12 12.55
N LEU A 76 8.00 22.31 12.57
CA LEU A 76 8.92 21.68 11.63
C LEU A 76 8.89 20.14 11.75
N LYS A 77 8.81 19.61 12.97
CA LYS A 77 8.70 18.16 13.21
C LYS A 77 7.41 17.58 12.64
N ILE A 78 6.28 18.27 12.83
CA ILE A 78 4.99 17.86 12.27
C ILE A 78 5.05 17.88 10.74
N ALA A 79 5.57 18.96 10.14
CA ALA A 79 5.73 19.06 8.69
C ALA A 79 6.60 17.91 8.13
N TRP A 80 7.71 17.60 8.79
CA TRP A 80 8.57 16.48 8.43
C TRP A 80 7.83 15.14 8.53
N MET A 81 7.06 14.93 9.60
CA MET A 81 6.29 13.70 9.80
C MET A 81 5.22 13.53 8.71
N VAL A 82 4.52 14.61 8.35
CA VAL A 82 3.52 14.62 7.27
C VAL A 82 4.18 14.31 5.92
N HIS A 83 5.33 14.92 5.63
CA HIS A 83 6.08 14.65 4.40
C HIS A 83 6.50 13.18 4.28
N GLU A 84 6.96 12.55 5.37
CA GLU A 84 7.28 11.13 5.36
C GLU A 84 6.03 10.24 5.20
N ALA A 85 4.90 10.65 5.82
CA ALA A 85 3.62 9.95 5.69
C ALA A 85 3.03 10.01 4.26
N GLN A 86 3.32 11.07 3.48
CA GLN A 86 2.84 11.19 2.10
C GLN A 86 3.33 10.05 1.19
N LYS A 87 4.55 9.54 1.42
CA LYS A 87 5.09 8.43 0.62
C LYS A 87 4.26 7.15 0.79
N VAL A 88 3.87 6.85 2.03
CA VAL A 88 3.02 5.69 2.36
C VAL A 88 1.62 5.87 1.78
N SER A 89 1.05 7.06 1.90
CA SER A 89 -0.29 7.38 1.35
C SER A 89 -0.34 7.22 -0.17
N HIS A 90 0.67 7.72 -0.89
CA HIS A 90 0.75 7.54 -2.34
C HIS A 90 0.81 6.07 -2.75
N PHE A 91 1.55 5.27 -1.99
CA PHE A 91 1.62 3.84 -2.24
C PHE A 91 0.30 3.11 -1.96
N GLN A 92 -0.36 3.44 -0.84
CA GLN A 92 -1.68 2.92 -0.52
C GLN A 92 -2.69 3.25 -1.63
N PHE A 93 -2.63 4.46 -2.17
CA PHE A 93 -3.44 4.88 -3.31
C PHE A 93 -3.19 4.02 -4.55
N TRP A 94 -1.93 3.77 -4.92
CA TRP A 94 -1.59 2.93 -6.06
C TRP A 94 -2.06 1.48 -5.91
N ILE A 95 -1.91 0.90 -4.71
CA ILE A 95 -2.41 -0.44 -4.42
C ILE A 95 -3.92 -0.48 -4.58
N LEU A 96 -4.65 0.48 -4.00
CA LEU A 96 -6.11 0.53 -4.09
C LEU A 96 -6.59 0.66 -5.54
N ASN A 97 -5.97 1.53 -6.33
CA ASN A 97 -6.30 1.71 -7.75
C ASN A 97 -6.05 0.42 -8.57
N SER A 98 -4.96 -0.30 -8.30
CA SER A 98 -4.69 -1.58 -8.96
C SER A 98 -5.72 -2.66 -8.59
N LEU A 99 -6.16 -2.66 -7.33
CA LEU A 99 -7.16 -3.57 -6.82
C LEU A 99 -8.56 -3.25 -7.37
N GLU A 100 -8.91 -1.97 -7.46
CA GLU A 100 -10.13 -1.49 -8.10
C GLU A 100 -10.21 -1.94 -9.56
N PHE A 101 -9.12 -1.75 -10.33
CA PHE A 101 -9.04 -2.19 -11.72
C PHE A 101 -9.25 -3.71 -11.83
N ARG A 102 -8.54 -4.50 -11.00
CA ARG A 102 -8.63 -5.96 -11.03
C ARG A 102 -10.03 -6.47 -10.65
N ILE A 103 -10.67 -5.87 -9.66
CA ILE A 103 -12.05 -6.20 -9.28
C ILE A 103 -13.01 -5.87 -10.43
N ASN A 104 -12.81 -4.73 -11.10
CA ASN A 104 -13.65 -4.34 -12.24
C ASN A 104 -13.52 -5.32 -13.41
N GLU A 105 -12.31 -5.78 -13.72
CA GLU A 105 -12.11 -6.84 -14.74
C GLU A 105 -12.79 -8.15 -14.35
N MET A 106 -12.68 -8.55 -13.08
CA MET A 106 -13.32 -9.75 -12.57
C MET A 106 -14.85 -9.65 -12.68
N ASN A 107 -15.44 -8.51 -12.32
CA ASN A 107 -16.86 -8.25 -12.48
C ASN A 107 -17.31 -8.33 -13.96
N LYS A 108 -16.50 -7.83 -14.90
CA LYS A 108 -16.78 -7.98 -16.35
C LYS A 108 -16.77 -9.44 -16.78
N LYS A 109 -15.82 -10.24 -16.29
CA LYS A 109 -15.74 -11.68 -16.59
C LYS A 109 -16.96 -12.42 -16.03
N VAL A 110 -17.35 -12.17 -14.79
CA VAL A 110 -18.55 -12.75 -14.17
C VAL A 110 -19.80 -12.41 -14.98
N ARG A 111 -19.99 -11.13 -15.32
CA ARG A 111 -21.16 -10.70 -16.12
C ARG A 111 -21.20 -11.34 -17.52
N ASN A 112 -20.04 -11.59 -18.14
CA ASN A 112 -20.00 -12.29 -19.42
C ASN A 112 -20.36 -13.76 -19.28
N ILE A 113 -19.94 -14.42 -18.19
CA ILE A 113 -20.32 -15.80 -17.88
C ILE A 113 -21.84 -15.89 -17.69
N GLU A 114 -22.44 -15.00 -16.88
CA GLU A 114 -23.89 -14.95 -16.67
C GLU A 114 -24.66 -14.79 -17.99
N LYS A 115 -24.19 -13.90 -18.88
CA LYS A 115 -24.81 -13.72 -20.21
C LYS A 115 -24.70 -14.96 -21.09
N THR A 116 -23.56 -15.64 -21.07
CA THR A 116 -23.36 -16.86 -21.86
C THR A 116 -24.24 -17.99 -21.34
N LEU A 117 -24.32 -18.16 -20.01
CA LEU A 117 -25.21 -19.14 -19.37
C LEU A 117 -26.68 -18.88 -19.72
N LYS A 118 -27.13 -17.62 -19.61
CA LYS A 118 -28.51 -17.26 -19.98
C LYS A 118 -28.81 -17.54 -21.46
N LYS A 119 -27.89 -17.23 -22.37
CA LYS A 119 -28.04 -17.57 -23.80
C LYS A 119 -28.11 -19.07 -24.04
N MET A 120 -27.35 -19.88 -23.28
CA MET A 120 -27.40 -21.34 -23.39
C MET A 120 -28.73 -21.90 -22.88
N GLU A 121 -29.29 -21.32 -21.81
CA GLU A 121 -30.62 -21.66 -21.28
C GLU A 121 -31.74 -21.29 -22.28
N ASP A 122 -31.72 -20.06 -22.81
CA ASP A 122 -32.70 -19.59 -23.80
C ASP A 122 -32.65 -20.44 -25.10
N ASN A 123 -31.45 -20.74 -25.61
CA ASN A 123 -31.28 -21.60 -26.80
C ASN A 123 -31.64 -23.07 -26.55
N GLY A 124 -31.50 -23.55 -25.31
CA GLY A 124 -31.95 -24.88 -24.91
C GLY A 124 -33.47 -24.98 -24.88
N ALA A 125 -34.14 -23.93 -24.37
CA ALA A 125 -35.60 -23.85 -24.35
C ALA A 125 -36.19 -23.78 -25.77
N SER A 126 -35.62 -22.97 -26.67
CA SER A 126 -36.12 -22.86 -28.06
C SER A 126 -36.00 -24.16 -28.87
N LYS A 127 -35.01 -25.02 -28.59
CA LYS A 127 -34.86 -26.31 -29.28
C LYS A 127 -35.86 -27.37 -28.83
N VAL A 128 -36.29 -27.31 -27.56
CA VAL A 128 -37.29 -28.23 -27.01
C VAL A 128 -38.69 -27.92 -27.55
N ASP A 129 -38.96 -26.65 -27.86
CA ASP A 129 -40.23 -26.22 -28.44
C ASP A 129 -40.33 -26.58 -29.95
N GLU A 130 -39.24 -26.49 -30.72
CA GLU A 130 -39.22 -26.92 -32.13
C GLU A 130 -39.42 -28.44 -32.29
N GLU A 131 -38.81 -29.27 -31.42
CA GLU A 131 -38.91 -30.74 -31.48
C GLU A 131 -40.32 -31.25 -31.10
N LYS A 132 -41.11 -30.44 -30.37
CA LYS A 132 -42.49 -30.78 -29.99
C LYS A 132 -43.55 -30.44 -31.03
N THR A 133 -43.24 -29.56 -31.98
CA THR A 133 -44.17 -29.15 -33.06
C THR A 133 -44.10 -30.03 -34.30
N ASP A 134 -43.08 -30.88 -34.42
CA ASP A 134 -42.88 -31.81 -35.55
C ASP A 134 -43.38 -33.25 -35.26
N ILE A 135 -44.18 -33.47 -34.19
CA ILE A 135 -44.85 -34.75 -33.86
C ILE A 135 -46.37 -34.62 -33.96
#